data_AF-A0A1W9QL15-F1
#
_entry.id   AF-A0A1W9QL15-F1
#
_cell.length_a   1.000
_cell.length_b   1.000
_cell.length_c   1.000
_cell.angle_alpha   90.00
_cell.angle_beta   90.00
_cell.angle_gamma   90.00
#
_symmetry.space_group_name_H-M   'P 1'
#
loop_
_entity.id
_entity.type
_entity.pdbx_description
1 polymer ?
#
loop_
_entity_poly.entity_id
_entity_poly.type
_entity_poly.pdbx_seq_one_letter_code
_entity_poly.pdbx_strand_id
1 'polypeptide(L)' 'MEKILIAFATDDGNTFINRHFGDSKYFDIYEVKEGNFEFVKRIQNTSEKEKFHADPEKAKGVSGLLLKERKRQKA' A
#
# COMPACT_ATOMS: atom_id res chain seq x y z
N MET A 1 19.88 2.80 11.71
CA MET A 1 18.60 2.06 11.64
C MET A 1 18.44 1.41 10.25
N GLU A 2 17.81 0.25 10.12
CA GLU A 2 17.53 -0.35 8.79
C GLU A 2 16.45 0.47 8.04
N LYS A 3 16.55 0.49 6.70
CA LYS A 3 15.55 1.11 5.82
C LYS A 3 14.24 0.32 5.88
N ILE A 4 13.12 1.00 6.13
CA ILE A 4 11.78 0.39 6.14
C ILE A 4 10.93 0.98 5.02
N LEU A 5 10.18 0.13 4.32
CA LEU A 5 9.14 0.57 3.39
C LEU A 5 7.79 0.57 4.08
N ILE A 6 7.06 1.67 3.94
CA ILE A 6 5.73 1.86 4.54
C ILE A 6 4.75 2.19 3.43
N ALA A 7 3.60 1.52 3.43
CA ALA A 7 2.50 1.79 2.51
C ALA A 7 1.41 2.60 3.22
N PHE A 8 0.99 3.71 2.61
CA PHE A 8 -0.09 4.56 3.11
C PHE A 8 -1.29 4.50 2.17
N ALA A 9 -2.47 4.25 2.72
CA ALA A 9 -3.72 4.20 1.98
C ALA A 9 -4.29 5.61 1.79
N THR A 10 -4.45 6.03 0.54
CA THR A 10 -4.92 7.37 0.16
C THR A 10 -5.73 7.35 -1.13
N ASP A 11 -6.60 8.34 -1.30
CA ASP A 11 -7.36 8.56 -2.54
C ASP A 11 -6.84 9.71 -3.40
N ASP A 12 -6.04 10.60 -2.80
CA ASP A 12 -5.58 11.85 -3.42
C ASP A 12 -4.05 11.99 -3.34
N GLY A 13 -3.39 11.30 -2.41
CA GLY A 13 -1.96 11.46 -2.12
C GLY A 13 -1.61 12.39 -0.99
N ASN A 14 -2.60 13.09 -0.45
CA ASN A 14 -2.41 14.15 0.53
C ASN A 14 -3.06 13.79 1.88
N THR A 15 -4.15 13.02 1.84
CA THR A 15 -4.94 12.67 3.02
C THR A 15 -5.03 11.15 3.20
N PHE A 16 -5.06 10.71 4.46
CA PHE A 16 -5.39 9.33 4.76
C PHE A 16 -6.88 9.09 4.55
N ILE A 17 -7.21 7.89 4.09
CA ILE A 17 -8.61 7.47 4.01
C ILE A 17 -9.20 7.26 5.42
N ASN A 18 -10.51 7.47 5.55
CA ASN A 18 -11.28 7.23 6.77
C ASN A 18 -12.07 5.91 6.74
N ARG A 19 -11.71 5.00 5.84
CA ARG A 19 -12.32 3.67 5.64
C ARG A 19 -11.27 2.56 5.74
N HIS A 20 -11.61 1.32 5.41
CA HIS A 20 -10.63 0.22 5.51
C HIS A 20 -9.45 0.44 4.55
N PHE A 21 -8.24 0.09 5.01
CA PHE A 21 -7.00 0.23 4.23
C PHE A 21 -7.14 -0.30 2.81
N GLY A 22 -7.72 -1.49 2.64
CA GLY A 22 -7.91 -2.14 1.34
C GLY A 22 -8.94 -1.46 0.41
N ASP A 23 -9.63 -0.42 0.85
CA ASP A 23 -10.59 0.35 0.05
C ASP A 23 -10.01 1.64 -0.54
N SER A 24 -8.75 1.98 -0.26
CA SER A 24 -8.14 3.16 -0.89
C SER A 24 -8.02 2.96 -2.39
N LYS A 25 -8.03 4.06 -3.15
CA LYS A 25 -7.70 4.03 -4.58
C LYS A 25 -6.22 3.74 -4.81
N TYR A 26 -5.37 4.19 -3.88
CA TYR A 26 -3.93 4.10 -4.02
C TYR A 26 -3.23 3.65 -2.73
N PHE A 27 -2.05 3.09 -2.90
CA PHE A 27 -1.06 2.88 -1.86
C PHE A 27 0.20 3.68 -2.20
N ASP A 28 0.48 4.72 -1.42
CA ASP A 28 1.71 5.48 -1.56
C ASP A 28 2.81 4.82 -0.73
N ILE A 29 3.90 4.48 -1.38
CA ILE A 29 5.03 3.80 -0.76
C ILE A 29 6.09 4.84 -0.41
N TYR A 30 6.44 4.88 0.86
CA TYR A 30 7.53 5.68 1.37
C TYR A 30 8.63 4.78 1.89
N GLU A 31 9.83 5.28 1.72
CA GLU A 31 11.02 4.76 2.33
C GLU A 31 11.38 5.62 3.53
N VAL A 32 11.52 4.99 4.70
CA VAL A 32 11.86 5.69 5.94
C VAL A 32 13.19 5.17 6.45
N LYS A 33 14.08 6.11 6.76
CA LYS A 33 15.35 5.92 7.47
C LYS A 33 15.46 6.95 8.59
N GLU A 34 16.47 6.83 9.42
CA GLU A 34 16.67 7.75 10.53
C GLU A 34 16.78 9.21 10.04
N GLY A 35 15.84 10.05 10.49
CA GLY A 35 15.78 11.47 10.15
C GLY A 35 15.35 11.80 8.72
N ASN A 36 14.99 10.82 7.87
CA ASN A 36 14.57 11.08 6.49
C ASN A 36 13.45 10.15 6.01
N PHE A 37 12.59 10.68 5.14
CA PHE A 37 11.61 9.90 4.41
C PHE A 37 11.57 10.33 2.95
N GLU A 38 11.40 9.38 2.04
CA GLU A 38 11.38 9.62 0.60
C GLU A 38 10.15 8.93 0.00
N PHE A 39 9.37 9.67 -0.79
CA PHE A 39 8.30 9.09 -1.58
C PHE A 39 8.92 8.24 -2.69
N VAL A 40 8.59 6.95 -2.72
CA VAL A 40 9.13 6.01 -3.70
C VAL A 40 8.23 5.97 -4.93
N LYS A 41 6.93 5.73 -4.72
CA LYS A 41 5.92 5.63 -5.79
C LYS A 41 4.51 5.47 -5.27
N ARG A 42 3.55 5.62 -6.20
CA ARG A 42 2.15 5.29 -6.02
C ARG A 42 1.80 3.97 -6.69
N ILE A 43 1.06 3.11 -5.99
CA ILE A 43 0.48 1.88 -6.53
C ILE A 43 -1.03 2.08 -6.64
N GLN A 44 -1.61 1.81 -7.81
CA GLN A 44 -3.06 1.75 -7.94
C GLN A 44 -3.60 0.50 -7.27
N ASN A 45 -4.62 0.67 -6.43
CA ASN A 45 -5.32 -0.46 -5.85
C ASN A 45 -6.26 -1.08 -6.90
N THR A 46 -5.88 -2.25 -7.39
CA THR A 46 -6.67 -3.05 -8.32
C THR A 46 -7.27 -4.28 -7.66
N SER A 47 -7.30 -4.35 -6.32
CA SER A 47 -7.97 -5.45 -5.63
C SER A 47 -9.48 -5.41 -5.91
N GLU A 48 -10.12 -6.59 -5.92
CA GLU A 48 -11.55 -6.67 -6.09
C GLU A 48 -12.31 -5.88 -5.01
N LYS A 49 -13.49 -5.39 -5.37
CA LYS A 49 -14.41 -4.81 -4.39
C LYS A 49 -14.85 -5.90 -3.42
N GLU A 50 -15.01 -5.53 -2.17
CA GLU A 50 -15.48 -6.43 -1.11
C GLU A 50 -16.88 -6.96 -1.44
N LYS A 51 -17.04 -8.28 -1.48
CA LYS A 51 -18.35 -8.92 -1.68
C LYS A 51 -19.05 -9.19 -0.34
N PHE A 52 -18.27 -9.46 0.72
CA PHE A 52 -18.74 -9.72 2.08
C PHE A 52 -17.71 -9.27 3.11
N HIS A 53 -18.13 -9.04 4.35
CA HIS A 53 -17.23 -8.57 5.41
C HIS A 53 -16.04 -9.53 5.60
N ALA A 54 -14.83 -8.97 5.59
CA ALA A 54 -13.58 -9.72 5.69
C ALA A 54 -13.33 -10.68 4.51
N ASP A 55 -13.69 -10.24 3.30
CA ASP A 55 -13.47 -11.00 2.07
C ASP A 55 -11.98 -11.39 1.90
N PRO A 56 -11.65 -12.70 1.96
CA PRO A 56 -10.28 -13.17 1.84
C PRO A 56 -9.69 -12.95 0.43
N GLU A 57 -10.52 -12.83 -0.62
CA GLU A 57 -10.06 -12.51 -1.97
C GLU A 57 -9.51 -11.08 -2.02
N LYS A 58 -10.25 -10.13 -1.43
CA LYS A 58 -9.80 -8.74 -1.28
C LYS A 58 -8.49 -8.66 -0.48
N ALA A 59 -8.41 -9.36 0.65
CA ALA A 59 -7.19 -9.38 1.47
C ALA A 59 -5.97 -9.95 0.71
N LYS A 60 -6.16 -11.04 -0.05
CA LYS A 60 -5.12 -11.61 -0.92
C LYS A 60 -4.72 -10.66 -2.05
N GLY A 61 -5.68 -9.94 -2.64
CA GLY A 61 -5.42 -8.95 -3.67
C GLY A 61 -4.52 -7.82 -3.18
N VAL A 62 -4.89 -7.20 -2.05
CA VAL A 62 -4.11 -6.10 -1.43
C VAL A 62 -2.71 -6.58 -1.03
N SER A 63 -2.61 -7.69 -0.29
CA SER A 63 -1.31 -8.22 0.13
C SER A 63 -0.44 -8.65 -1.05
N GLY A 64 -1.03 -9.23 -2.09
CA GLY A 64 -0.35 -9.62 -3.32
C GLY A 64 0.24 -8.43 -4.08
N LEU A 65 -0.49 -7.31 -4.17
CA LEU A 65 0.02 -6.07 -4.75
C LEU A 65 1.25 -5.55 -4.01
N LEU A 66 1.16 -5.45 -2.67
CA LEU A 66 2.26 -4.92 -1.86
C LEU A 66 3.49 -5.85 -1.82
N LEU A 67 3.27 -7.17 -1.80
CA LEU A 67 4.36 -8.16 -1.83
C LEU A 67 5.18 -8.11 -3.13
N LYS A 68 4.55 -7.80 -4.27
CA LYS A 68 5.26 -7.64 -5.56
C LYS A 68 6.27 -6.50 -5.49
N GLU A 69 5.96 -5.44 -4.76
CA GLU A 69 6.87 -4.31 -4.63
C GLU A 69 8.10 -4.61 -3.78
N ARG A 70 7.98 -5.49 -2.79
CA ARG A 70 9.15 -6.02 -2.07
C ARG A 70 10.08 -6.83 -2.99
N LYS A 71 9.54 -7.56 -3.96
CA LYS A 71 10.34 -8.43 -4.85
C LYS A 71 11.07 -7.66 -5.95
N ARG A 72 10.51 -6.53 -6.42
CA ARG A 72 11.12 -5.68 -7.46
C ARG A 72 12.38 -4.94 -7.01
N GLN A 73 12.66 -4.84 -5.71
CA GLN A 73 13.89 -4.25 -5.19
C GLN A 73 15.09 -5.22 -5.14
N LYS A 74 14.89 -6.50 -5.48
CA LYS A 74 15.95 -7.53 -5.45
C LYS A 74 16.44 -7.96 -6.85
N ALA A 75 16.06 -7.22 -7.89
CA ALA A 75 16.47 -7.46 -9.28
C ALA A 75 17.48 -6.40 -9.73
#